data_AF-A0A355E8E3-F1
#
_entry.id   AF-A0A355E8E3-F1
#
_cell.length_a   1.000
_cell.length_b   1.000
_cell.length_c   1.000
_cell.angle_alpha   90.00
_cell.angle_beta   90.00
_cell.angle_gamma   90.00
#
_symmetry.space_group_name_H-M   'P 1'
#
loop_
_entity.id
_entity.type
_entity.pdbx_description
1 polymer ?
#
loop_
_entity_poly.entity_id
_entity_poly.type
_entity_poly.pdbx_seq_one_letter_code
_entity_poly.pdbx_strand_id
1 'polypeptide(L)'
;MFNYANDIDVYRGYAELVVHGGFRAEWKRPYHVSYVGRKNGKPYRHSHEDILRAHGDLIVSHTPIDSVFRKAIGDYAYLARARSLAELQPVADFIHQLEA
;
A
#
# COMPACT_ATOMS: atom_id res chain seq x y z
N MET A 1 5.17 -2.04 -3.43
CA MET A 1 5.53 -1.66 -2.05
C MET A 1 7.01 -1.28 -1.89
N PHE A 2 7.96 -2.00 -2.51
CA PHE A 2 9.40 -1.70 -2.38
C PHE A 2 9.78 -0.26 -2.75
N ASN A 3 9.25 0.27 -3.86
CA ASN A 3 9.45 1.66 -4.26
C ASN A 3 9.01 2.63 -3.15
N TYR A 4 7.81 2.44 -2.60
CA TYR A 4 7.26 3.30 -1.54
C TYR A 4 8.01 3.19 -0.21
N ALA A 5 8.44 1.98 0.19
CA ALA A 5 9.14 1.78 1.47
C ALA A 5 10.57 2.36 1.45
N ASN A 6 11.24 2.29 0.30
CA ASN A 6 12.63 2.70 0.16
C ASN A 6 12.79 4.09 -0.47
N ASP A 7 11.71 4.66 -1.01
CA ASP A 7 11.74 5.89 -1.80
C ASP A 7 12.65 5.79 -3.04
N ILE A 8 12.46 4.70 -3.80
CA ILE A 8 13.28 4.35 -4.97
C ILE A 8 12.42 3.99 -6.17
N ASP A 9 13.05 3.93 -7.34
CA ASP A 9 12.50 3.28 -8.54
C ASP A 9 13.26 1.97 -8.83
N VAL A 10 12.67 0.84 -8.42
CA VAL A 10 13.29 -0.48 -8.63
C VAL A 10 13.39 -0.86 -10.11
N TYR A 11 12.48 -0.37 -10.96
CA TYR A 11 12.47 -0.72 -12.38
C TYR A 11 13.57 0.01 -13.12
N ARG A 12 13.75 1.29 -12.82
CA ARG A 12 14.92 2.04 -13.29
C ARG A 12 16.22 1.39 -12.83
N GLY A 13 16.33 1.02 -11.55
CA GLY A 13 17.52 0.35 -11.04
C GLY A 13 17.79 -0.98 -11.75
N TYR A 14 16.74 -1.76 -12.05
CA TYR A 14 16.88 -2.99 -12.83
C TYR A 14 17.33 -2.71 -14.27
N ALA A 15 16.80 -1.68 -14.93
CA ALA A 15 17.25 -1.28 -16.26
C ALA A 15 18.74 -0.88 -16.27
N GLU A 16 19.19 -0.10 -15.28
CA GLU A 16 20.61 0.26 -15.11
C GLU A 16 21.49 -0.98 -14.91
N LEU A 17 21.03 -1.96 -14.14
CA LEU A 17 21.74 -3.23 -13.94
C LEU A 17 21.90 -4.00 -15.25
N VAL A 18 20.83 -4.12 -16.04
CA VAL A 18 20.84 -4.88 -17.30
C VAL A 18 21.70 -4.19 -18.36
N VAL A 19 21.64 -2.87 -18.47
CA VAL A 19 22.31 -2.11 -19.54
C VAL A 19 23.78 -1.81 -19.18
N HIS A 20 24.07 -1.49 -17.92
CA HIS A 20 25.37 -1.00 -17.49
C HIS A 20 26.09 -1.93 -16.51
N GLY A 21 25.49 -3.06 -16.14
CA GLY A 21 26.08 -4.03 -15.21
C GLY A 21 26.14 -3.57 -13.75
N GLY A 22 25.40 -2.52 -13.38
CA GLY A 22 25.44 -1.96 -12.02
C GLY A 22 24.08 -1.48 -11.54
N PHE A 23 23.78 -1.75 -10.27
CA PHE A 23 22.60 -1.24 -9.57
C PHE A 23 23.02 -0.18 -8.56
N ARG A 24 22.75 1.09 -8.85
CA ARG A 24 23.11 2.21 -7.96
C ARG A 24 21.88 2.69 -7.20
N ALA A 25 21.58 2.06 -6.07
CA ALA A 25 20.57 2.58 -5.14
C ALA A 25 21.14 2.69 -3.73
N GLU A 26 20.83 3.81 -3.06
CA GLU A 26 21.08 3.96 -1.63
C GLU A 26 19.90 3.37 -0.86
N TRP A 27 20.16 2.31 -0.10
CA TRP A 27 19.13 1.63 0.68
C TRP A 27 18.98 2.29 2.05
N LYS A 28 17.97 3.16 2.21
CA LYS A 28 17.72 3.87 3.48
C LYS A 28 16.47 3.42 4.25
N ARG A 29 15.53 2.70 3.61
CA ARG A 29 14.21 2.33 4.17
C ARG A 29 13.55 3.41 5.06
N PRO A 30 13.31 4.62 4.53
CA PRO A 30 12.80 5.71 5.36
C PRO A 30 11.33 5.55 5.78
N TYR A 31 10.60 4.59 5.22
CA TYR A 31 9.16 4.43 5.43
C TYR A 31 8.74 2.98 5.65
N HIS A 32 7.62 2.84 6.34
CA HIS A 32 6.81 1.63 6.41
C HIS A 32 5.65 1.74 5.43
N VAL A 33 5.22 0.59 4.91
CA VAL A 33 4.08 0.51 3.99
C VAL A 33 3.14 -0.58 4.46
N SER A 34 1.86 -0.24 4.65
CA SER A 34 0.81 -1.19 5.00
C SER A 34 -0.01 -1.52 3.77
N TYR A 35 -0.24 -2.82 3.55
CA TYR A 35 -1.23 -3.30 2.58
C TYR A 35 -2.52 -3.58 3.34
N VAL A 36 -3.61 -2.92 2.92
CA VAL A 36 -4.92 -3.08 3.55
C VAL A 36 -5.91 -3.53 2.49
N GLY A 37 -6.19 -4.84 2.48
CA GLY A 37 -7.12 -5.47 1.55
C GLY A 37 -8.55 -5.50 2.08
N ARG A 38 -9.54 -5.15 1.25
CA ARG A 38 -10.97 -5.32 1.52
C ARG A 38 -11.55 -6.42 0.65
N LYS A 39 -12.41 -7.25 1.24
CA LYS A 39 -13.23 -8.26 0.55
C LYS A 39 -14.61 -7.73 0.21
N ASN A 40 -15.11 -8.02 -0.99
CA ASN A 40 -16.48 -7.69 -1.36
C ASN A 40 -17.47 -8.46 -0.47
N GLY A 41 -18.64 -7.87 -0.22
CA GLY A 41 -19.70 -8.47 0.60
C GLY A 41 -19.50 -8.39 2.12
N LYS A 42 -18.37 -7.86 2.61
CA LYS A 42 -18.25 -7.50 4.03
C LYS A 42 -18.88 -6.12 4.29
N PRO A 43 -19.63 -5.95 5.39
CA PRO A 43 -20.29 -4.69 5.72
C PRO A 43 -19.30 -3.73 6.38
N TYR A 44 -18.34 -3.19 5.60
CA TYR A 44 -17.44 -2.18 6.16
C TYR A 44 -18.18 -0.86 6.32
N ARG A 45 -17.94 -0.21 7.45
CA ARG A 45 -18.58 1.05 7.84
C ARG A 45 -18.26 2.21 6.91
N HIS A 46 -17.03 2.27 6.40
CA HIS A 46 -16.54 3.44 5.66
C HIS A 46 -16.50 3.18 4.17
N SER A 47 -16.96 4.15 3.38
CA SER A 47 -16.88 4.11 1.92
C SER A 47 -15.44 4.35 1.45
N HIS A 48 -15.19 4.11 0.15
CA HIS A 48 -13.92 4.48 -0.47
C HIS A 48 -13.61 5.97 -0.30
N GLU A 49 -14.62 6.83 -0.48
CA GLU A 49 -14.47 8.28 -0.37
C GLU A 49 -14.18 8.72 1.07
N ASP A 50 -14.80 8.08 2.08
CA ASP A 50 -14.53 8.38 3.48
C ASP A 50 -13.08 8.02 3.86
N ILE A 51 -12.58 6.89 3.36
CA ILE A 51 -11.19 6.46 3.54
C ILE A 51 -10.23 7.48 2.95
N LEU A 52 -10.44 7.92 1.70
CA LEU A 52 -9.58 8.91 1.07
C LEU A 52 -9.68 10.29 1.74
N ARG A 53 -10.86 10.66 2.24
CA ARG A 53 -11.04 11.92 2.98
C ARG A 53 -10.32 11.91 4.32
N ALA A 54 -10.31 10.78 5.02
CA ALA A 54 -9.71 10.63 6.35
C ALA A 54 -8.19 10.37 6.32
N HIS A 55 -7.70 9.63 5.33
CA HIS A 55 -6.32 9.11 5.29
C HIS A 55 -5.65 9.23 3.90
N GLY A 56 -6.19 10.05 3.01
CA GLY A 56 -5.66 10.20 1.64
C GLY A 56 -4.23 10.74 1.58
N ASP A 57 -3.80 11.47 2.60
CA ASP A 57 -2.42 11.94 2.77
C ASP A 57 -1.42 10.79 3.01
N LEU A 58 -1.88 9.69 3.62
CA LEU A 58 -1.07 8.49 3.86
C LEU A 58 -1.22 7.44 2.76
N ILE A 59 -2.29 7.47 1.97
CA ILE A 59 -2.57 6.49 0.91
C ILE A 59 -1.82 6.88 -0.37
N VAL A 60 -0.76 6.14 -0.69
CA VAL A 60 0.07 6.37 -1.88
C VAL A 60 -0.46 5.66 -3.13
N SER A 61 -1.31 4.66 -2.97
CA SER A 61 -1.92 3.93 -4.07
C SER A 61 -3.12 3.12 -3.58
N HIS A 62 -4.12 2.95 -4.45
CA HIS A 62 -5.23 2.03 -4.22
C HIS A 62 -5.72 1.46 -5.55
N THR A 63 -6.21 0.23 -5.55
CA THR A 63 -6.64 -0.45 -6.79
C THR A 63 -7.58 -1.62 -6.51
N PRO A 64 -8.53 -1.93 -7.42
CA PRO A 64 -9.12 -3.26 -7.45
C PRO A 64 -8.02 -4.31 -7.67
N ILE A 65 -8.19 -5.48 -7.06
CA ILE A 65 -7.33 -6.63 -7.27
C ILE A 65 -8.01 -7.55 -8.27
N ASP A 66 -7.42 -7.68 -9.45
CA ASP A 66 -7.84 -8.66 -10.46
C ASP A 66 -6.82 -9.81 -10.52
N SER A 67 -6.94 -10.73 -9.55
CA SER A 67 -5.97 -11.80 -9.35
C SER A 67 -6.64 -13.07 -8.86
N VAL A 68 -6.08 -14.22 -9.21
CA VAL A 68 -6.44 -15.52 -8.60
C VAL A 68 -6.27 -15.52 -7.07
N PHE A 69 -5.44 -14.62 -6.55
CA PHE A 69 -5.15 -14.50 -5.12
C PHE A 69 -6.13 -13.62 -4.34
N ARG A 70 -7.18 -13.06 -4.97
CA ARG A 70 -8.20 -12.22 -4.27
C ARG A 70 -8.77 -12.87 -3.01
N LYS A 71 -8.92 -14.20 -3.02
CA LYS A 71 -9.34 -14.96 -1.83
C LYS A 71 -8.40 -14.80 -0.64
N ALA A 72 -7.10 -14.66 -0.85
CA ALA A 72 -6.13 -14.44 0.22
C ALA A 72 -5.96 -12.95 0.56
N ILE A 73 -5.88 -12.08 -0.46
CA ILE A 73 -5.42 -10.69 -0.26
C ILE A 73 -6.52 -9.62 -0.36
N GLY A 74 -7.76 -10.01 -0.63
CA GLY A 74 -8.88 -9.09 -0.83
C GLY A 74 -9.15 -8.77 -2.30
N ASP A 75 -10.31 -8.16 -2.52
CA ASP A 75 -10.83 -7.74 -3.83
C ASP A 75 -10.43 -6.31 -4.19
N TYR A 76 -10.09 -5.50 -3.19
CA TYR A 76 -9.61 -4.13 -3.34
C TYR A 76 -8.50 -3.85 -2.34
N ALA A 77 -7.49 -3.10 -2.73
CA ALA A 77 -6.32 -2.83 -1.89
C ALA A 77 -6.04 -1.34 -1.74
N TYR A 78 -5.61 -0.97 -0.55
CA TYR A 78 -5.00 0.31 -0.24
C TYR A 78 -3.55 0.08 0.19
N LEU A 79 -2.64 0.94 -0.29
CA LEU A 79 -1.27 1.04 0.18
C LEU A 79 -1.11 2.34 0.94
N ALA A 80 -0.91 2.25 2.26
CA ALA A 80 -0.62 3.38 3.11
C ALA A 80 0.88 3.43 3.44
N ARG A 81 1.48 4.63 3.50
CA ARG A 81 2.92 4.86 3.74
C ARG A 81 3.09 5.88 4.87
N ALA A 82 3.92 5.57 5.85
CA ALA A 82 4.27 6.48 6.95
C ALA A 82 5.68 6.21 7.48
N ARG A 83 6.19 7.07 8.35
CA ARG A 83 7.53 6.91 8.95
C ARG A 83 7.55 5.91 10.11
N SER A 84 6.40 5.61 10.69
CA SER A 84 6.26 4.61 11.75
C SER A 84 5.09 3.67 11.51
N LEU A 85 5.15 2.47 12.11
CA LEU A 85 4.01 1.54 12.12
C LEU A 85 2.83 2.06 12.95
N ALA A 86 3.11 2.86 13.99
CA ALA A 86 2.09 3.45 14.85
C ALA A 86 1.14 4.40 14.08
N GLU A 87 1.63 5.06 13.04
CA GLU A 87 0.81 5.88 12.14
C GLU A 87 -0.05 5.04 11.19
N LEU A 88 0.38 3.82 10.85
CA LEU A 88 -0.31 2.97 9.87
C LEU A 88 -1.40 2.09 10.49
N GLN A 89 -1.26 1.72 11.76
CA GLN A 89 -2.25 0.87 12.43
C GLN A 89 -3.65 1.51 12.45
N PRO A 90 -3.83 2.79 12.82
CA PRO A 90 -5.15 3.43 12.79
C PRO A 90 -5.78 3.46 11.40
N VAL A 91 -4.96 3.60 10.35
CA VAL A 91 -5.45 3.57 8.95
C VAL A 91 -6.03 2.19 8.61
N ALA A 92 -5.32 1.12 8.98
CA ALA A 92 -5.80 -0.24 8.75
C ALA A 92 -7.09 -0.52 9.53
N ASP A 93 -7.14 -0.12 10.81
CA ASP A 93 -8.30 -0.30 11.67
C ASP A 93 -9.52 0.48 11.13
N PHE A 94 -9.32 1.71 10.67
CA PHE A 94 -10.37 2.52 10.05
C PHE A 94 -10.90 1.85 8.78
N ILE A 95 -10.03 1.40 7.87
CA ILE A 95 -10.44 0.76 6.61
C ILE A 95 -11.19 -0.57 6.87
N HIS A 96 -10.83 -1.31 7.92
CA HIS A 96 -11.42 -2.60 8.26
C HIS A 96 -12.60 -2.54 9.23
N GLN A 97 -12.96 -1.36 9.73
CA GLN A 97 -14.09 -1.21 10.64
C GLN A 97 -15.39 -1.68 9.96
N LEU A 98 -16.12 -2.56 10.65
CA LEU A 98 -17.41 -3.08 10.21
C LEU A 98 -18.56 -2.23 10.76
N GLU A 99 -19.71 -2.28 10.09
CA GLU A 99 -20.98 -1.83 10.65
C GLU A 99 -21.31 -2.65 11.91
N ALA A 100 -22.01 -2.03 12.86
CA ALA A 100 -22.40 -2.64 14.13
C ALA A 100 -23.65 -3.50 13.98
#